data_AF-A0A443IM40-F1
#
_entry.id   AF-A0A443IM40-F1
#
_cell.length_a   1.000
_cell.length_b   1.000
_cell.length_c   1.000
_cell.angle_alpha   90.00
_cell.angle_beta   90.00
_cell.angle_gamma   90.00
#
_symmetry.space_group_name_H-M   'P 1'
#
loop_
_entity.id
_entity.type
_entity.pdbx_description
1 polymer ?
#
loop_
_entity_poly.entity_id
_entity_poly.type
_entity_poly.pdbx_seq_one_letter_code
_entity_poly.pdbx_strand_id
1 'polypeptide(L)'
;MSQGAFYKELEDDLTLDNVNMRIYENIGKEIGKLVDEKNVAYGDAFNKSGDFLEILYPNGIQPHQYDDMLAIIRVFDKLMRISTQKEAFKENPWEDIAGYGILRSMSNGKKNR
;
A
#
# COMPACT_ATOMS: atom_id res chain seq x y z
N MET A 1 -32.50 -19.58 -22.98
CA MET A 1 -31.23 -20.21 -23.43
C MET A 1 -31.27 -21.68 -23.02
N SER A 2 -30.89 -22.62 -23.89
CA SER A 2 -30.87 -24.04 -23.53
C SER A 2 -29.69 -24.34 -22.62
N GLN A 3 -29.80 -25.35 -21.74
CA GLN A 3 -28.72 -25.75 -20.83
C GLN A 3 -27.38 -25.96 -21.57
N GLY A 4 -27.44 -26.56 -22.76
CA GLY A 4 -26.24 -26.81 -23.58
C GLY A 4 -25.52 -25.56 -24.10
N ALA A 5 -26.20 -24.42 -24.25
CA ALA A 5 -25.57 -23.17 -24.65
C ALA A 5 -24.77 -22.54 -23.49
N PHE A 6 -25.29 -22.63 -22.27
CA PHE A 6 -24.66 -22.10 -21.06
C PHE A 6 -23.38 -22.88 -20.69
N TYR A 7 -23.41 -24.21 -20.79
CA TYR A 7 -22.22 -25.03 -20.53
C TYR A 7 -21.11 -24.83 -21.58
N LYS A 8 -21.48 -24.52 -22.83
CA LYS A 8 -20.53 -24.25 -23.90
C LYS A 8 -19.81 -22.90 -23.72
N GLU A 9 -20.52 -21.85 -23.28
CA GLU A 9 -19.90 -20.56 -22.92
C GLU A 9 -18.90 -20.71 -21.75
N LEU A 10 -19.23 -21.54 -20.75
CA LEU A 10 -18.32 -21.85 -19.63
C LEU A 10 -17.08 -22.64 -20.06
N GLU A 11 -17.21 -23.58 -20.99
CA GLU A 11 -16.07 -24.34 -21.54
C GLU A 11 -15.15 -23.45 -22.39
N ASP A 12 -15.72 -22.54 -23.19
CA ASP A 12 -14.95 -21.59 -23.99
C ASP A 12 -14.15 -20.62 -23.08
N ASP A 13 -14.73 -20.15 -21.97
CA ASP A 13 -14.07 -19.25 -20.98
C ASP A 13 -12.93 -19.94 -20.20
N LEU A 14 -12.95 -21.28 -20.10
CA LEU A 14 -11.95 -22.09 -19.41
C LEU A 14 -10.80 -22.59 -20.32
N THR A 15 -10.76 -22.20 -21.59
CA THR A 15 -9.63 -22.53 -22.47
C THR A 15 -8.35 -21.80 -22.05
N LEU A 16 -7.20 -22.49 -22.08
CA LEU A 16 -5.89 -21.90 -21.74
C LEU A 16 -5.56 -20.64 -22.55
N ASP A 17 -6.07 -20.54 -23.77
CA ASP A 17 -5.92 -19.38 -24.64
C ASP A 17 -6.76 -18.17 -24.18
N ASN A 18 -8.02 -18.38 -23.73
CA ASN A 18 -8.85 -17.31 -23.18
C ASN A 18 -8.39 -16.84 -21.79
N VAL A 19 -7.86 -17.74 -20.96
CA VAL A 19 -7.21 -17.39 -19.68
C VAL A 19 -6.01 -16.47 -19.92
N ASN A 20 -5.21 -16.73 -20.97
CA ASN A 20 -4.10 -15.87 -21.37
C ASN A 20 -4.56 -14.54 -22.00
N MET A 21 -5.72 -14.48 -22.68
CA MET A 21 -6.21 -13.25 -23.31
C MET A 21 -6.63 -12.14 -22.33
N ARG A 22 -6.95 -12.47 -21.07
CA ARG A 22 -7.39 -11.50 -20.04
C ARG A 22 -6.44 -11.33 -18.87
N ILE A 23 -5.16 -11.70 -19.04
CA ILE A 23 -4.15 -11.59 -17.98
C ILE A 23 -4.16 -10.18 -17.35
N TYR A 24 -4.16 -9.13 -18.16
CA TYR A 24 -4.14 -7.75 -17.66
C TYR A 24 -5.42 -7.36 -16.91
N GLU A 25 -6.60 -7.79 -17.38
CA GLU A 25 -7.87 -7.54 -16.68
C GLU A 25 -7.91 -8.24 -15.32
N ASN A 26 -7.44 -9.48 -15.27
CA ASN A 26 -7.39 -10.26 -14.03
C ASN A 26 -6.40 -9.67 -13.03
N ILE A 27 -5.21 -9.24 -13.50
CA ILE A 27 -4.26 -8.49 -12.68
C ILE A 27 -4.90 -7.20 -12.15
N GLY A 28 -5.62 -6.45 -12.99
CA GLY A 28 -6.32 -5.24 -12.59
C GLY A 28 -7.36 -5.47 -11.49
N LYS A 29 -8.14 -6.55 -11.58
CA LYS A 29 -9.13 -6.94 -10.56
C LYS A 29 -8.46 -7.26 -9.21
N GLU A 30 -7.38 -8.03 -9.22
CA GLU A 30 -6.66 -8.38 -7.98
C GLU A 30 -5.99 -7.16 -7.35
N ILE A 31 -5.39 -6.28 -8.16
CA ILE A 31 -4.84 -5.01 -7.68
C ILE A 31 -5.94 -4.13 -7.09
N GLY A 32 -7.07 -3.99 -7.77
CA GLY A 32 -8.20 -3.18 -7.31
C GLY A 32 -8.71 -3.67 -5.95
N LYS A 33 -8.94 -4.98 -5.83
CA LYS A 33 -9.33 -5.61 -4.55
C LYS A 33 -8.33 -5.32 -3.43
N LEU A 34 -7.03 -5.47 -3.70
CA LEU A 34 -5.99 -5.19 -2.71
C LEU A 34 -5.98 -3.71 -2.30
N VAL A 35 -6.21 -2.79 -3.24
CA VAL A 35 -6.27 -1.34 -2.96
C VAL A 35 -7.48 -1.02 -2.08
N ASP A 36 -8.63 -1.62 -2.34
CA ASP A 36 -9.83 -1.45 -1.49
C ASP A 36 -9.59 -1.94 -0.06
N GLU A 37 -9.02 -3.15 0.09
CA GLU A 37 -8.66 -3.71 1.40
C GLU A 37 -7.69 -2.78 2.17
N LYS A 38 -6.71 -2.19 1.48
CA LYS A 38 -5.78 -1.22 2.08
C LYS A 38 -6.47 0.09 2.44
N ASN A 39 -7.30 0.66 1.56
CA ASN A 39 -7.98 1.92 1.85
C ASN A 39 -8.86 1.81 3.10
N VAL A 40 -9.54 0.67 3.27
CA VAL A 40 -10.30 0.36 4.50
C VAL A 40 -9.38 0.25 5.70
N ALA A 41 -8.27 -0.50 5.60
CA ALA A 41 -7.38 -0.73 6.74
C ALA A 41 -6.62 0.52 7.21
N TYR A 42 -6.33 1.46 6.32
CA TYR A 42 -5.52 2.66 6.59
C TYR A 42 -6.35 3.95 6.74
N GLY A 43 -7.68 3.92 6.55
CA GLY A 43 -8.55 5.06 6.89
C GLY A 43 -8.26 6.34 6.11
N ASP A 44 -8.18 6.22 4.78
CA ASP A 44 -7.86 7.31 3.84
C ASP A 44 -6.48 7.96 4.05
N ALA A 45 -5.50 7.19 4.55
CA ALA A 45 -4.12 7.65 4.75
C ALA A 45 -3.49 8.23 3.48
N PHE A 46 -3.83 7.70 2.31
CA PHE A 46 -3.28 8.13 1.02
C PHE A 46 -3.58 9.61 0.76
N ASN A 47 -4.83 10.03 0.90
CA ASN A 47 -5.21 11.43 0.67
C ASN A 47 -4.75 12.34 1.82
N LYS A 48 -4.80 11.86 3.07
CA LYS A 48 -4.37 12.63 4.26
C LYS A 48 -2.86 12.86 4.35
N SER A 49 -2.07 12.05 3.66
CA SER A 49 -0.61 12.16 3.65
C SER A 49 -0.12 13.49 3.07
N GLY A 50 -0.82 14.03 2.07
CA GLY A 50 -0.50 15.34 1.48
C GLY A 50 -0.66 16.47 2.50
N ASP A 51 -1.84 16.56 3.11
CA ASP A 51 -2.15 17.56 4.15
C ASP A 51 -1.17 17.47 5.33
N PHE A 52 -0.82 16.24 5.74
CA PHE A 52 0.16 16.03 6.80
C PHE A 52 1.56 16.54 6.42
N LEU A 53 2.00 16.30 5.20
CA LEU A 53 3.29 16.81 4.71
C LEU A 53 3.28 18.33 4.55
N GLU A 54 2.15 18.95 4.22
CA GLU A 54 2.04 20.42 4.13
C GLU A 54 2.25 21.10 5.48
N ILE A 55 1.82 20.46 6.58
CA ILE A 55 2.08 20.94 7.95
C ILE A 55 3.58 20.94 8.26
N LEU A 56 4.30 19.88 7.85
CA LEU A 56 5.72 19.67 8.20
C LEU A 56 6.70 20.35 7.24
N TYR A 57 6.35 20.42 5.96
CA TYR A 57 7.19 20.91 4.87
C TYR A 57 6.43 21.94 4.02
N PRO A 58 5.96 23.06 4.60
CA PRO A 58 5.13 24.04 3.89
C PRO A 58 5.84 24.72 2.70
N ASN A 59 7.18 24.65 2.67
CA ASN A 59 8.01 25.22 1.60
C ASN A 59 8.65 24.13 0.72
N GLY A 60 8.09 22.92 0.73
CA GLY A 60 8.62 21.76 0.03
C GLY A 60 9.77 21.05 0.77
N ILE A 61 10.13 19.88 0.25
CA ILE A 61 11.15 18.99 0.83
C ILE A 61 12.45 19.16 0.05
N GLN A 62 13.56 19.41 0.74
CA GLN A 62 14.89 19.48 0.13
C GLN A 62 15.57 18.10 0.09
N PRO A 63 16.49 17.83 -0.86
CA PRO A 63 17.12 16.51 -1.01
C PRO A 63 17.77 15.95 0.27
N HIS A 64 18.38 16.82 1.09
CA HIS A 64 19.01 16.40 2.35
C HIS A 64 18.02 15.94 3.44
N GLN A 65 16.71 16.15 3.23
CA GLN A 65 15.62 15.79 4.14
C GLN A 65 14.88 14.51 3.73
N TYR A 66 15.11 13.97 2.53
CA TYR A 66 14.35 12.83 1.98
C TYR A 66 14.33 11.62 2.90
N ASP A 67 15.46 11.38 3.54
CA ASP A 67 15.69 10.30 4.48
C ASP A 67 14.81 10.36 5.73
N ASP A 68 14.69 11.54 6.34
CA ASP A 68 13.85 11.74 7.52
C ASP A 68 12.37 11.85 7.11
N MET A 69 12.09 12.51 5.98
CA MET A 69 10.74 12.59 5.41
C MET A 69 10.16 11.20 5.13
N LEU A 70 10.95 10.29 4.55
CA LEU A 70 10.55 8.90 4.32
C LEU A 70 10.18 8.18 5.62
N ALA A 71 10.98 8.35 6.69
CA ALA A 71 10.65 7.74 7.98
C ALA A 71 9.37 8.33 8.59
N ILE A 72 9.22 9.65 8.52
CA ILE A 72 8.04 10.37 9.01
C ILE A 72 6.77 9.88 8.33
N ILE A 73 6.75 9.80 6.99
CA ILE A 73 5.54 9.41 6.26
C ILE A 73 5.18 7.95 6.52
N ARG A 74 6.17 7.07 6.67
CA ARG A 74 5.93 5.66 7.03
C ARG A 74 5.40 5.52 8.46
N VAL A 75 5.87 6.33 9.41
CA VAL A 75 5.30 6.36 10.76
C VAL A 75 3.85 6.84 10.71
N PHE A 76 3.56 7.91 9.97
CA PHE A 76 2.20 8.42 9.80
C PHE A 76 1.25 7.36 9.22
N ASP A 77 1.67 6.67 8.15
CA ASP A 77 0.92 5.56 7.54
C ASP A 77 0.57 4.46 8.56
N LYS A 78 1.54 4.08 9.43
CA LYS A 78 1.30 3.11 10.50
C LYS A 78 0.35 3.63 11.58
N LEU A 79 0.41 4.91 11.95
CA LEU A 79 -0.53 5.52 12.90
C LEU A 79 -1.96 5.55 12.35
N MET A 80 -2.11 5.82 11.06
CA MET A 80 -3.39 5.74 10.36
C MET A 80 -3.96 4.31 10.37
N ARG A 81 -3.12 3.29 10.11
CA ARG A 81 -3.52 1.87 10.26
C ARG A 81 -3.91 1.54 11.70
N ILE A 82 -3.10 1.95 12.69
CA ILE A 82 -3.37 1.69 14.11
C ILE A 82 -4.72 2.26 14.54
N SER A 83 -5.02 3.49 14.12
CA SER A 83 -6.27 4.17 14.46
C SER A 83 -7.50 3.64 13.73
N THR A 84 -7.31 2.97 12.58
CA THR A 84 -8.41 2.46 11.76
C THR A 84 -8.61 0.95 11.93
N GLN A 85 -7.57 0.15 11.67
CA GLN A 85 -7.60 -1.30 11.77
C GLN A 85 -6.22 -1.87 12.13
N LYS A 86 -5.83 -1.73 13.40
CA LYS A 86 -4.51 -2.14 13.93
C LYS A 86 -4.08 -3.55 13.52
N GLU A 87 -5.01 -4.52 13.55
CA GLU A 87 -4.74 -5.95 13.33
C GLU A 87 -4.75 -6.36 11.84
N ALA A 88 -4.88 -5.39 10.92
CA ALA A 88 -4.78 -5.68 9.48
C ALA A 88 -3.40 -6.25 9.11
N PHE A 89 -3.39 -7.18 8.15
CA PHE A 89 -2.18 -7.78 7.53
C PHE A 89 -1.28 -8.63 8.45
N LYS A 90 -1.73 -9.02 9.65
CA LYS A 90 -1.00 -9.94 10.56
C LYS A 90 0.39 -9.47 10.99
N GLU A 91 0.67 -8.18 10.88
CA GLU A 91 1.92 -7.54 11.29
C GLU A 91 1.68 -6.60 12.48
N ASN A 92 2.66 -6.46 13.38
CA ASN A 92 2.58 -5.49 14.48
C ASN A 92 3.04 -4.09 14.00
N PRO A 93 2.15 -3.10 13.85
CA PRO A 93 2.52 -1.78 13.36
C PRO A 93 3.45 -1.01 14.31
N TRP A 94 3.48 -1.35 15.60
CA TRP A 94 4.38 -0.71 16.56
C TRP A 94 5.83 -1.20 16.40
N GLU A 95 6.02 -2.46 15.99
CA GLU A 95 7.35 -3.00 15.67
C GLU A 95 7.92 -2.31 14.43
N ASP A 96 7.08 -2.02 13.43
CA ASP A 96 7.49 -1.21 12.27
C ASP A 96 7.99 0.18 12.70
N ILE A 97 7.21 0.88 13.52
CA ILE A 97 7.56 2.23 14.03
C ILE A 97 8.86 2.18 14.82
N ALA A 98 9.03 1.20 15.72
CA ALA A 98 10.26 1.00 16.48
C ALA A 98 11.45 0.72 15.56
N GLY A 99 11.27 -0.12 14.54
CA GLY A 99 12.27 -0.43 13.53
C GLY A 99 12.72 0.81 12.75
N TYR A 100 11.79 1.67 12.33
CA TYR A 100 12.12 2.94 11.68
C TYR A 100 12.93 3.86 12.60
N GLY A 101 12.57 3.93 13.88
CA GLY A 101 13.35 4.66 14.89
C GLY A 101 14.80 4.17 14.97
N ILE A 102 15.01 2.86 15.11
CA ILE A 102 16.36 2.25 15.16
C ILE A 102 17.16 2.57 13.89
N LEU A 103 16.56 2.42 12.70
CA LEU A 103 17.23 2.68 11.43
C LEU A 103 17.68 4.15 11.30
N ARG A 104 16.87 5.11 11.75
CA ARG A 104 17.23 6.54 11.76
C ARG A 104 18.30 6.86 12.80
N SER A 105 18.23 6.26 13.99
CA SER A 105 19.27 6.42 15.01
C SER A 105 20.64 5.90 14.54
N MET A 106 20.68 4.78 13.80
CA MET A 106 21.93 4.26 13.23
C MET A 106 22.52 5.19 12.17
N SER A 107 21.67 5.76 11.31
CA SER A 107 22.07 6.57 10.15
C SER A 107 22.64 7.93 10.58
N ASN A 108 22.13 8.51 11.67
CA ASN A 108 22.64 9.77 12.23
C ASN A 108 24.08 9.65 12.77
N GLY A 109 24.57 8.44 13.05
CA GLY A 109 25.97 8.19 13.45
C GLY A 109 26.96 8.08 12.29
N LYS A 110 26.51 8.11 11.02
CA LYS A 110 27.34 7.80 9.84
C LYS A 110 27.55 8.94 8.83
N LYS A 111 27.09 10.17 9.10
CA LYS A 111 27.24 11.33 8.20
C LYS A 111 28.69 11.89 8.06
N ASN A 112 29.72 11.06 8.27
CA ASN A 112 31.14 11.38 8.01
C ASN A 112 31.84 10.27 7.20
N ARG A 113 31.32 9.91 6.02
CA ARG A 113 32.09 9.13 5.02
C ARG A 113 31.77 9.59 3.61
#